data_AF-A0A6V7LGD2-F1
#
_entry.id   AF-A0A6V7LGD2-F1
#
_cell.length_a   1.000
_cell.length_b   1.000
_cell.length_c   1.000
_cell.angle_alpha   90.00
_cell.angle_beta   90.00
_cell.angle_gamma   90.00
#
_symmetry.space_group_name_H-M   'P 1'
#
loop_
_entity.id
_entity.type
_entity.pdbx_description
1 polymer ?
#
loop_
_entity_poly.entity_id
_entity_poly.type
_entity_poly.pdbx_seq_one_letter_code
_entity_poly.pdbx_strand_id
1 'polypeptide(L)' 'QTANSSNPALRRHLGDNFSQKLKIRSNCFVTTVDSRFLVACGFWDNSFRVFSTET' A
#
# COMPACT_ATOMS: atom_id res chain seq x y z
N GLN A 1 -1.23 -19.23 31.16
CA GLN A 1 0.19 -19.20 30.78
C GLN A 1 0.26 -19.62 29.31
N THR A 2 0.77 -18.89 28.32
CA THR A 2 1.38 -17.55 28.19
C THR A 2 1.19 -17.14 26.72
N ALA A 3 0.90 -15.87 26.48
CA ALA A 3 0.61 -15.28 25.18
C ALA A 3 1.83 -15.27 24.24
N ASN A 4 1.61 -15.54 22.95
CA ASN A 4 2.54 -15.10 21.91
C ASN A 4 1.77 -14.79 20.62
N SER A 5 0.95 -13.75 20.68
CA SER A 5 0.41 -13.09 19.48
C SER A 5 1.52 -12.25 18.86
N SER A 6 2.49 -12.90 18.21
CA SER A 6 3.39 -12.23 17.29
C SER A 6 2.55 -11.83 16.08
N ASN A 7 1.83 -10.71 16.17
CA ASN A 7 1.24 -10.06 15.03
C ASN A 7 2.42 -9.54 14.21
N PRO A 8 2.84 -10.18 13.10
CA PRO A 8 3.86 -9.60 12.26
C PRO A 8 3.26 -8.28 11.82
N ALA A 9 3.82 -7.16 12.31
CA ALA A 9 3.36 -5.81 12.01
C ALA A 9 2.88 -5.80 10.57
N LEU A 10 1.56 -5.66 10.40
CA LEU A 10 0.88 -5.77 9.12
C LEU A 10 1.55 -4.75 8.22
N ARG A 11 2.60 -5.14 7.51
CA ARG A 11 3.33 -4.24 6.64
C ARG A 11 2.26 -3.84 5.65
N ARG A 12 1.92 -2.55 5.65
CA ARG A 12 0.95 -1.93 4.75
C ARG A 12 1.50 -2.06 3.33
N HIS A 13 1.44 -3.26 2.78
CA HIS A 13 1.78 -3.57 1.41
C HIS A 13 0.55 -3.21 0.60
N LEU A 14 0.72 -2.24 -0.32
CA LEU A 14 -0.16 -2.09 -1.47
C LEU A 14 -0.40 -3.48 -2.06
N GLY A 15 -1.66 -3.93 -2.07
CA GLY A 15 -2.01 -5.32 -2.27
C GLY A 15 -1.46 -5.98 -3.54
N ASP A 16 -1.65 -7.30 -3.59
CA ASP A 16 -1.35 -8.27 -4.65
C ASP A 16 -1.72 -7.89 -6.10
N ASN A 17 -2.52 -6.84 -6.31
CA ASN A 17 -3.01 -6.39 -7.61
C ASN A 17 -1.99 -5.58 -8.44
N PHE A 18 -0.74 -5.48 -8.00
CA PHE A 18 0.31 -4.90 -8.83
C PHE A 18 0.71 -5.84 -9.96
N SER A 19 0.92 -5.30 -11.15
CA SER A 19 1.52 -6.06 -12.23
C SER A 19 2.86 -6.63 -11.76
N GLN A 20 3.05 -7.96 -11.82
CA GLN A 20 4.32 -8.59 -11.46
C GLN A 20 5.50 -8.11 -12.34
N LYS A 21 5.21 -7.49 -13.48
CA LYS A 21 6.21 -6.84 -14.35
C LYS A 21 6.63 -5.46 -13.85
N LEU A 22 5.86 -4.85 -12.94
CA LEU A 22 6.12 -3.53 -12.39
C LEU A 22 6.92 -3.65 -11.09
N LYS A 23 8.17 -3.16 -11.11
CA LYS A 23 8.95 -3.01 -9.87
C LYS A 23 8.42 -1.82 -9.08
N ILE A 24 8.07 -2.02 -7.82
CA ILE A 24 7.69 -0.91 -6.92
C ILE A 24 8.88 0.04 -6.82
N ARG A 25 8.64 1.32 -7.15
CA ARG A 25 9.59 2.41 -7.00
C ARG A 25 8.96 3.50 -6.14
N SER A 26 9.78 4.36 -5.55
CA SER A 26 9.34 5.49 -4.73
C SER A 26 8.43 6.49 -5.46
N ASN A 27 8.39 6.45 -6.80
CA ASN A 27 7.51 7.27 -7.62
C ASN A 27 6.21 6.57 -8.06
N CYS A 28 5.92 5.35 -7.59
CA CYS A 28 4.68 4.63 -7.90
C CYS A 28 3.50 5.01 -6.98
N PHE A 29 3.74 5.89 -6.02
CA PHE A 29 2.73 6.39 -5.13
C PHE A 29 3.04 7.83 -4.74
N VAL A 30 1.98 8.59 -4.45
CA VAL A 30 2.07 9.95 -3.91
C VAL A 30 1.13 10.07 -2.72
N THR A 31 1.47 10.93 -1.77
CA THR A 31 0.62 11.23 -0.63
C THR A 31 0.11 12.66 -0.75
N THR A 32 -1.11 12.91 -0.29
CA THR A 32 -1.64 14.28 -0.17
C THR A 32 -0.80 15.11 0.81
N VAL A 33 -0.85 16.44 0.69
CA VAL A 33 -0.07 17.38 1.53
C VAL A 33 -0.35 17.18 3.02
N ASP A 34 -1.60 16.91 3.35
CA ASP A 34 -2.07 16.66 4.72
C ASP A 34 -1.81 15.22 5.19
N SER A 35 -1.16 14.39 4.36
CA SER A 35 -0.87 12.99 4.63
C SER A 35 -2.11 12.11 4.89
N ARG A 36 -3.32 12.55 4.52
CA ARG A 36 -4.56 11.80 4.77
C ARG A 36 -4.86 10.72 3.73
N PHE A 37 -4.36 10.88 2.51
CA PHE A 37 -4.59 9.92 1.44
C PHE A 37 -3.30 9.53 0.74
N LEU A 38 -3.17 8.24 0.44
CA LEU A 38 -2.12 7.67 -0.40
C LEU A 38 -2.73 7.24 -1.72
N VAL A 39 -2.20 7.78 -2.82
CA VAL A 39 -2.57 7.44 -4.19
C VAL A 39 -1.53 6.50 -4.76
N ALA A 40 -1.94 5.30 -5.15
CA ALA A 40 -1.11 4.24 -5.70
C ALA A 40 -1.42 4.04 -7.18
N CYS A 41 -0.41 3.98 -8.04
CA CYS A 41 -0.56 3.73 -9.47
C CYS A 41 0.39 2.62 -9.95
N GLY A 42 0.09 2.01 -11.11
CA GLY A 42 0.85 0.88 -11.67
C GLY A 42 0.13 -0.47 -11.61
N PHE A 43 -1.20 -0.44 -11.50
CA PHE A 43 -2.05 -1.62 -11.64
C PHE A 43 -2.10 -2.07 -13.10
N TRP A 44 -2.28 -3.37 -13.32
CA TRP A 44 -2.26 -4.00 -14.65
C TRP A 44 -3.47 -3.65 -15.53
N ASP A 45 -4.53 -3.12 -14.93
CA ASP A 45 -5.79 -2.70 -15.55
C ASP A 45 -5.84 -1.18 -15.82
N ASN A 46 -4.70 -0.48 -15.72
CA ASN A 46 -4.60 0.97 -15.79
C ASN A 46 -5.42 1.71 -14.71
N SER A 47 -5.80 1.03 -13.63
CA SER A 47 -6.44 1.67 -12.50
C SER A 47 -5.42 2.37 -11.59
N PHE A 48 -5.96 3.16 -10.65
CA PHE A 48 -5.25 3.66 -9.49
C PHE A 48 -6.10 3.40 -8.24
N ARG A 49 -5.47 3.35 -7.08
CA ARG A 49 -6.15 3.18 -5.80
C ARG A 49 -5.83 4.34 -4.87
N VAL A 50 -6.81 4.77 -4.11
CA VAL A 50 -6.67 5.80 -3.08
C VAL A 50 -6.97 5.14 -1.73
N PHE A 51 -6.02 5.24 -0.81
CA PHE A 51 -6.13 4.69 0.54
C PHE A 51 -6.16 5.83 1.55
N SER A 52 -7.07 5.77 2.53
CA SER A 52 -7.00 6.64 3.71
C SER A 52 -5.85 6.19 4.60
N THR A 53 -5.09 7.13 5.16
CA THR A 53 -4.00 6.82 6.08
C THR A 53 -4.45 6.65 7.53
N GLU A 54 -5.70 7.04 7.83
CA GLU A 54 -6.34 6.83 9.14
C GLU A 54 -6.81 5.39 9.37
N THR A 55 -6.65 4.49 8.39
CA THR A 55 -7.07 3.07 8.47
C THR A 55 -5.89 2.11 8.32
#